data_AF-A0A2H0REG8-F1
#
_entry.id   AF-A0A2H0REG8-F1
#
_cell.length_a   1.000
_cell.length_b   1.000
_cell.length_c   1.000
_cell.angle_alpha   90.00
_cell.angle_beta   90.00
_cell.angle_gamma   90.00
#
_symmetry.space_group_name_H-M   'P 1'
#
loop_
_entity.id
_entity.type
_entity.pdbx_description
1 polymer ?
#
loop_
_entity_poly.entity_id
_entity_poly.type
_entity_poly.pdbx_seq_one_letter_code
_entity_poly.pdbx_strand_id
1 'polypeptide(L)'
;MSHVGTRRYGVGKTVNLDSVSDEELQAEIERRELAKIMPQPVAELNWAPVLRACEEYLGELAKGGGKLDDHETYVFESIMMAVYGKDIFERYINPILLKR
;
A
#
# COMPACT_ATOMS: atom_id res chain seq x y z
N MET A 1 18.18 33.06 25.50
CA MET A 1 17.73 33.11 24.09
C MET A 1 17.83 31.70 23.52
N SER A 2 16.73 30.95 23.52
CA SER A 2 16.67 29.59 22.97
C SER A 2 16.66 29.66 21.43
N HIS A 3 17.62 28.99 20.79
CA HIS A 3 17.67 28.84 19.34
C HIS A 3 16.59 27.85 18.91
N VAL A 4 15.52 28.35 18.27
CA VAL A 4 14.47 27.53 17.66
C VAL A 4 15.05 26.90 16.39
N GLY A 5 15.50 25.65 16.49
CA GLY A 5 16.07 24.90 15.38
C GLY A 5 15.00 24.41 14.41
N THR A 6 14.63 25.21 13.42
CA THR A 6 13.76 24.78 12.33
C THR A 6 14.57 24.02 11.27
N ARG A 7 14.32 22.71 11.11
CA ARG A 7 14.86 21.92 9.99
C ARG A 7 13.80 21.73 8.91
N ARG A 8 14.13 22.06 7.66
CA ARG A 8 13.27 21.80 6.50
C ARG A 8 13.41 20.33 6.08
N TYR A 9 12.32 19.59 6.15
CA TYR A 9 12.15 18.33 5.43
C TYR A 9 11.29 18.61 4.18
N GLY A 10 11.56 17.86 3.09
CA GLY A 10 10.98 18.09 1.76
C GLY A 10 9.46 18.29 1.71
N VAL A 11 9.04 19.08 0.72
CA VAL A 11 7.67 19.55 0.43
C VAL A 11 7.01 20.30 1.61
N GLY A 12 7.47 21.54 1.82
CA GLY A 12 6.62 22.65 2.27
C GLY A 12 6.13 22.69 3.73
N LYS A 13 6.32 21.65 4.56
CA LYS A 13 5.92 21.67 5.98
C LYS A 13 7.12 21.89 6.89
N THR A 14 7.17 23.05 7.54
CA THR A 14 8.03 23.29 8.72
C THR A 14 7.36 22.66 9.93
N VAL A 15 7.96 21.61 10.48
CA VAL A 15 7.52 21.00 11.74
C VAL A 15 8.28 21.66 12.89
N ASN A 16 7.56 22.19 13.88
CA ASN A 16 8.16 22.68 15.11
C ASN A 16 8.46 21.46 16.00
N LEU A 17 9.73 21.19 16.26
CA LEU A 17 10.16 20.01 17.01
C LEU A 17 9.87 20.13 18.51
N ASP A 18 9.67 21.35 19.02
CA ASP A 18 9.41 21.62 20.43
C ASP A 18 7.95 21.33 20.84
N SER A 19 7.08 20.99 19.87
CA SER A 19 5.65 20.73 20.08
C SER A 19 5.21 19.30 19.77
N VAL A 20 6.15 18.39 19.51
CA VAL A 20 5.86 16.99 19.18
C VAL A 20 5.95 16.15 20.45
N SER A 21 4.92 15.35 20.75
CA SER A 21 4.98 14.45 21.91
C SER A 21 5.87 13.24 21.65
N ASP A 22 6.36 12.60 22.71
CA ASP A 22 7.11 11.34 22.59
C ASP A 22 6.27 10.26 21.89
N GLU A 23 4.94 10.26 22.07
CA GLU A 23 4.05 9.32 21.38
C GLU A 23 3.96 9.62 19.87
N GLU A 24 3.89 10.89 19.47
CA GLU A 24 3.88 11.28 18.06
C GLU A 24 5.21 10.95 17.37
N LEU A 25 6.33 11.13 18.09
CA LEU A 25 7.65 10.76 17.61
C LEU A 25 7.75 9.24 17.43
N GLN A 26 7.28 8.46 18.40
CA GLN A 26 7.28 7.01 18.36
C GLN A 26 6.40 6.47 17.22
N ALA A 27 5.20 7.04 17.04
CA ALA A 27 4.31 6.66 15.94
C ALA A 27 4.92 6.96 14.55
N GLU A 28 5.65 8.06 14.40
CA GLU A 28 6.36 8.39 13.15
C GLU A 28 7.54 7.45 12.90
N ILE A 29 8.28 7.06 13.94
CA ILE A 29 9.34 6.05 13.85
C ILE A 29 8.74 4.72 13.37
N GLU A 30 7.67 4.27 14.00
CA GLU A 30 6.97 3.03 13.63
C GLU A 30 6.44 3.10 12.19
N ARG A 31 5.83 4.22 11.78
CA ARG A 31 5.38 4.43 10.39
C ARG A 31 6.54 4.31 9.40
N ARG A 32 7.72 4.86 9.73
CA ARG A 32 8.90 4.80 8.86
C ARG A 32 9.54 3.43 8.82
N GLU A 33 9.60 2.71 9.94
CA GLU A 33 10.07 1.33 9.97
C GLU A 33 9.15 0.42 9.16
N LEU A 34 7.82 0.59 9.26
CA LEU A 34 6.86 -0.09 8.41
C LEU A 34 7.06 0.26 6.93
N ALA A 35 7.27 1.54 6.60
CA ALA A 35 7.51 1.99 5.22
C ALA A 35 8.78 1.40 4.59
N LYS A 36 9.81 1.08 5.38
CA LYS A 36 11.02 0.39 4.89
C LYS A 36 10.75 -1.06 4.47
N ILE A 37 9.75 -1.68 5.08
CA ILE A 37 9.34 -3.06 4.81
C ILE A 37 8.30 -3.10 3.69
N MET A 38 7.70 -1.97 3.32
CA MET A 38 6.72 -1.92 2.24
C MET A 38 7.38 -2.21 0.88
N PRO A 39 6.75 -3.05 0.05
CA PRO A 39 7.23 -3.34 -1.29
C PRO A 39 7.19 -2.08 -2.13
N GLN A 40 8.22 -1.89 -2.95
CA GLN A 40 8.27 -0.78 -3.88
C GLN A 40 7.48 -1.13 -5.15
N PRO A 41 6.72 -0.18 -5.72
CA PRO A 41 6.07 -0.41 -7.00
C PRO A 41 7.10 -0.77 -8.07
N VAL A 42 6.73 -1.66 -8.99
CA VAL A 42 7.54 -1.97 -10.16
C VAL A 42 7.64 -0.74 -11.08
N ALA A 43 8.79 -0.58 -11.75
CA ALA A 43 9.04 0.58 -12.61
C ALA A 43 8.09 0.65 -13.82
N GLU A 44 7.71 -0.51 -14.36
CA GLU A 44 6.79 -0.64 -15.48
C GLU A 44 5.63 -1.56 -15.11
N LEU A 45 4.41 -1.03 -15.19
CA LEU A 45 3.20 -1.74 -14.83
C LEU A 45 2.71 -2.60 -16.01
N ASN A 46 2.43 -3.87 -15.74
CA ASN A 46 1.75 -4.73 -16.70
C ASN A 46 0.25 -4.81 -16.36
N TRP A 47 -0.57 -4.08 -17.10
CA TRP A 47 -2.02 -4.02 -16.90
C TRP A 47 -2.81 -5.16 -17.56
N ALA A 48 -2.18 -5.95 -18.44
CA ALA A 48 -2.89 -6.99 -19.19
C ALA A 48 -3.63 -8.02 -18.28
N PRO A 49 -3.05 -8.48 -17.15
CA PRO A 49 -3.76 -9.35 -16.22
C PRO A 49 -4.95 -8.67 -15.55
N VAL A 50 -4.82 -7.40 -15.19
CA VAL A 50 -5.89 -6.62 -14.55
C VAL A 50 -7.07 -6.43 -15.51
N LEU A 51 -6.79 -6.06 -16.76
CA LEU A 51 -7.81 -5.89 -17.78
C LEU A 51 -8.58 -7.19 -18.00
N ARG A 52 -7.89 -8.33 -18.07
CA ARG A 52 -8.53 -9.65 -18.20
C ARG A 52 -9.44 -9.98 -17.01
N ALA A 53 -8.98 -9.73 -15.79
CA ALA A 53 -9.79 -9.95 -14.59
C ALA A 53 -11.07 -9.10 -14.59
N CYS A 54 -10.97 -7.84 -15.04
CA CYS A 54 -12.13 -6.95 -15.20
C CYS A 54 -13.09 -7.44 -16.30
N GLU A 55 -12.56 -7.90 -17.44
CA GLU A 55 -13.37 -8.44 -18.53
C GLU A 55 -14.15 -9.70 -18.09
N GLU A 56 -13.50 -10.60 -17.37
CA GLU A 56 -14.12 -11.80 -16.79
C GLU A 56 -15.23 -11.43 -15.80
N TYR A 57 -14.97 -10.47 -14.90
CA TYR A 57 -15.96 -9.97 -13.95
C TYR A 57 -17.20 -9.38 -14.64
N LEU A 58 -16.99 -8.50 -15.63
CA LEU A 58 -18.08 -7.92 -16.41
C LEU A 58 -18.86 -8.98 -17.20
N GLY A 59 -18.17 -9.99 -17.73
CA GLY A 59 -18.77 -11.12 -18.42
C GLY A 59 -19.69 -11.95 -17.51
N GLU A 60 -19.30 -12.21 -16.27
CA GLU A 60 -20.12 -12.94 -15.30
C GLU A 60 -21.32 -12.12 -14.80
N LEU A 61 -21.14 -10.81 -14.61
CA LEU A 61 -22.25 -9.90 -14.33
C LEU A 61 -23.30 -9.93 -15.45
N ALA A 62 -22.86 -9.92 -16.71
CA ALA A 62 -23.76 -9.96 -17.87
C ALA A 62 -24.55 -11.28 -18.00
N LYS A 63 -24.03 -12.39 -17.44
CA LYS A 63 -24.67 -13.72 -17.49
C LYS A 63 -25.68 -13.97 -16.37
N GLY A 64 -25.91 -13.01 -15.47
CA GLY A 64 -26.91 -13.12 -14.40
C GLY A 64 -26.34 -13.42 -13.01
N GLY A 65 -25.04 -13.20 -12.79
CA GLY A 65 -24.45 -13.12 -11.45
C GLY A 65 -23.98 -14.45 -10.88
N GLY A 66 -22.71 -14.79 -11.16
CA GLY A 66 -21.93 -15.69 -10.30
C GLY A 66 -21.68 -15.05 -8.92
N LYS A 67 -21.10 -15.80 -7.97
CA LYS A 67 -20.71 -15.25 -6.65
C LYS A 67 -19.72 -14.11 -6.85
N LEU A 68 -20.19 -12.87 -6.69
CA LEU A 68 -19.43 -11.65 -6.96
C LEU A 68 -18.24 -11.47 -5.99
N ASP A 69 -18.35 -12.00 -4.78
CA ASP A 69 -17.35 -11.87 -3.71
C ASP A 69 -15.96 -12.40 -4.11
N ASP A 70 -15.90 -13.42 -4.97
CA ASP A 70 -14.63 -14.02 -5.42
C ASP A 70 -13.94 -13.15 -6.49
N HIS A 71 -14.71 -12.36 -7.25
CA HIS A 71 -14.18 -11.58 -8.36
C HIS A 71 -13.55 -10.25 -7.91
N GLU A 72 -14.13 -9.58 -6.91
CA GLU A 72 -13.51 -8.37 -6.34
C GLU A 72 -12.14 -8.67 -5.75
N THR A 73 -12.05 -9.81 -5.04
CA THR A 73 -10.78 -10.32 -4.50
C THR A 73 -9.79 -10.60 -5.63
N TYR A 74 -10.22 -11.27 -6.70
CA TYR A 74 -9.37 -11.58 -7.84
C TYR A 74 -8.84 -10.33 -8.58
N VAL A 75 -9.68 -9.31 -8.76
CA VAL A 75 -9.28 -8.04 -9.36
C VAL A 75 -8.28 -7.32 -8.45
N PHE A 76 -8.54 -7.29 -7.14
CA PHE A 76 -7.61 -6.72 -6.16
C PHE A 76 -6.25 -7.42 -6.21
N GLU A 77 -6.22 -8.76 -6.19
CA GLU A 77 -4.99 -9.53 -6.29
C GLU A 77 -4.22 -9.23 -7.57
N SER A 78 -4.93 -9.15 -8.70
CA SER A 78 -4.35 -8.82 -10.00
C SER A 78 -3.70 -7.43 -9.99
N ILE A 79 -4.35 -6.44 -9.38
CA ILE A 79 -3.80 -5.08 -9.23
C ILE A 79 -2.56 -5.10 -8.35
N MET A 80 -2.61 -5.76 -7.21
CA MET A 80 -1.46 -5.84 -6.29
C MET A 80 -0.26 -6.50 -6.95
N MET A 81 -0.48 -7.57 -7.72
CA MET A 81 0.58 -8.23 -8.49
C MET A 81 1.13 -7.37 -9.62
N ALA A 82 0.28 -6.58 -10.29
CA ALA A 82 0.71 -5.66 -11.34
C ALA A 82 1.55 -4.50 -10.78
N VAL A 83 1.20 -3.98 -9.60
CA VAL A 83 1.87 -2.83 -8.98
C VAL A 83 3.12 -3.24 -8.23
N TYR A 84 3.09 -4.32 -7.46
CA TYR A 84 4.18 -4.70 -6.55
C TYR A 84 4.92 -5.98 -6.95
N GLY A 85 4.52 -6.61 -8.05
CA GLY A 85 5.06 -7.88 -8.52
C GLY A 85 4.34 -9.09 -7.92
N LYS A 86 4.57 -10.26 -8.54
CA LYS A 86 3.85 -11.51 -8.21
C LYS A 86 4.06 -11.98 -6.76
N ASP A 87 5.22 -11.68 -6.20
CA ASP A 87 5.65 -12.18 -4.89
C ASP A 87 5.07 -11.36 -3.72
N ILE A 88 4.24 -10.35 -4.00
CA ILE A 88 3.65 -9.44 -2.99
C ILE A 88 2.91 -10.19 -1.87
N PHE A 89 2.15 -11.22 -2.25
CA PHE A 89 1.35 -11.99 -1.31
C PHE A 89 2.22 -12.87 -0.41
N GLU A 90 3.17 -13.60 -0.99
CA GLU A 90 4.05 -14.51 -0.26
C GLU A 90 5.06 -13.78 0.63
N ARG A 91 5.65 -12.68 0.14
CA ARG A 91 6.75 -12.00 0.84
C ARG A 91 6.28 -10.93 1.82
N TYR A 92 5.10 -10.35 1.62
CA TYR A 92 4.66 -9.20 2.42
C TYR A 92 3.29 -9.40 3.07
N ILE A 93 2.27 -9.84 2.33
CA ILE A 93 0.90 -9.89 2.89
C ILE A 93 0.71 -11.10 3.83
N ASN A 94 1.05 -12.31 3.40
CA ASN A 94 0.88 -13.53 4.20
C ASN A 94 1.68 -13.49 5.52
N PRO A 95 2.95 -13.04 5.56
CA PRO A 95 3.70 -12.94 6.81
C PRO A 95 3.14 -11.91 7.79
N ILE A 96 2.48 -10.84 7.31
CA ILE A 96 1.83 -9.84 8.16
C ILE A 96 0.53 -10.41 8.76
N LEU A 97 -0.26 -11.13 7.96
CA LEU A 97 -1.51 -11.75 8.41
C LEU A 97 -1.28 -12.89 9.41
N LEU A 98 -0.19 -13.64 9.26
CA LEU A 98 0.18 -14.73 10.18
C LEU A 98 0.84 -14.27 11.50
N LYS A 99 1.21 -12.99 11.61
CA LYS A 99 1.77 -12.38 12.83
C LYS A 99 0.71 -11.70 13.71
N ARG A 100 -0.55 -11.69 13.28
CA ARG A 100 -1.71 -11.24 14.07
C ARG A 100 -2.42 -12.44 14.69
#